data_AF-A0A7M7PG25-F1
#
_entry.id   AF-A0A7M7PG25-F1
#
_cell.length_a   1.000
_cell.length_b   1.000
_cell.length_c   1.000
_cell.angle_alpha   90.00
_cell.angle_beta   90.00
_cell.angle_gamma   90.00
#
_symmetry.space_group_name_H-M   'P 1'
#
loop_
_entity.id
_entity.type
_entity.pdbx_description
1 polymer ?
#
loop_
_entity_poly.entity_id
_entity_poly.type
_entity_poly.pdbx_seq_one_letter_code
_entity_poly.pdbx_strand_id
1 'polypeptide(L)'
;MRLLGCGTYADGRLSRHITGLHNPKKSLGVIALHDDGQLRVEKCQLSTEMTKKLWSCLRSFTSLNRLTISDSSLSFPSSPPDLPPVTKLSADSVTSQSYEGLLSSLPGLTHIDITIDDAERDIPQITACLRRTGGQQLTNIDLTAPPSLPSEKQSVSRETMRGLGLLIREQTRNLEWLTLFRVKCTVEEDLVYLIECCRRVKTMLCVW
;
A
#
# COMPACT_ATOMS: atom_id res chain seq x y z
N MET A 1 13.77 10.91 -24.03
CA MET A 1 12.44 10.37 -23.66
C MET A 1 11.56 11.53 -23.22
N ARG A 2 10.55 11.90 -24.01
CA ARG A 2 9.59 12.97 -23.69
C ARG A 2 8.38 12.33 -23.00
N LEU A 3 8.07 12.78 -21.79
CA LEU A 3 6.70 12.68 -21.31
C LEU A 3 5.88 13.61 -22.19
N LEU A 4 5.00 13.06 -23.01
CA LEU A 4 3.87 13.84 -23.52
C LEU A 4 3.12 14.29 -22.26
N GLY A 5 3.00 15.60 -22.08
CA GLY A 5 2.67 16.21 -20.79
C GLY A 5 1.51 15.53 -20.07
N CYS A 6 1.59 15.53 -18.74
CA CYS A 6 0.43 15.30 -17.87
C CYS A 6 -0.56 16.45 -18.09
N GLY A 7 -1.29 16.38 -19.20
CA GLY A 7 -2.32 17.33 -19.58
C GLY A 7 -3.61 16.96 -18.87
N THR A 8 -3.92 17.67 -17.79
CA THR A 8 -5.29 17.82 -17.34
C THR A 8 -6.01 18.71 -18.36
N TYR A 9 -7.05 18.23 -19.03
CA TYR A 9 -7.99 19.13 -19.70
C TYR A 9 -8.57 20.13 -18.69
N ALA A 10 -9.15 21.22 -19.18
CA ALA A 10 -9.84 22.24 -18.37
C ALA A 10 -10.93 21.65 -17.44
N ASP A 11 -11.33 20.39 -17.67
CA ASP A 11 -12.37 19.66 -16.94
C ASP A 11 -11.80 18.56 -16.02
N GLY A 12 -10.48 18.52 -15.79
CA GLY A 12 -9.83 17.55 -14.89
C GLY A 12 -9.75 16.11 -15.43
N ARG A 13 -9.98 15.91 -16.74
CA ARG A 13 -10.04 14.59 -17.37
C ARG A 13 -8.74 14.23 -18.15
N LEU A 14 -8.12 13.07 -17.87
CA LEU A 14 -7.00 12.42 -18.58
C LEU A 14 -7.46 11.60 -19.79
N SER A 15 -7.27 12.11 -21.01
CA SER A 15 -7.36 11.27 -22.19
C SER A 15 -6.14 10.32 -22.28
N ARG A 16 -6.41 9.01 -22.17
CA ARG A 16 -5.62 7.87 -22.69
C ARG A 16 -4.11 7.87 -22.39
N HIS A 17 -3.73 6.94 -21.51
CA HIS A 17 -2.42 6.28 -21.43
C HIS A 17 -1.23 7.21 -21.15
N ILE A 18 -0.40 6.88 -20.14
CA ILE A 18 1.01 7.30 -20.16
C ILE A 18 1.73 6.45 -21.22
N THR A 19 1.35 6.58 -22.50
CA THR A 19 2.08 6.04 -23.65
C THR A 19 3.27 6.95 -23.90
N GLY A 20 4.34 6.77 -23.12
CA GLY A 20 5.55 7.58 -23.24
C GLY A 20 6.75 7.05 -22.46
N LEU A 21 6.51 6.15 -21.50
CA LEU A 21 7.57 5.45 -20.78
C LEU A 21 7.99 4.17 -21.56
N HIS A 22 8.25 4.31 -22.87
CA HIS A 22 8.69 3.18 -23.68
C HIS A 22 10.19 2.93 -23.41
N ASN A 23 10.51 1.92 -22.60
CA ASN A 23 11.85 1.34 -22.58
C ASN A 23 11.88 0.22 -23.63
N PRO A 24 12.74 0.27 -24.66
CA PRO A 24 12.75 -0.74 -25.74
C PRO A 24 13.08 -2.16 -25.26
N LYS A 25 13.46 -2.36 -23.98
CA LYS A 25 13.78 -3.69 -23.43
C LYS A 25 12.68 -4.35 -22.60
N LYS A 26 11.67 -3.61 -22.09
CA LYS A 26 10.52 -4.16 -21.34
C LYS A 26 9.33 -3.21 -21.46
N SER A 27 8.19 -3.72 -21.94
CA SER A 27 6.94 -2.94 -22.09
C SER A 27 6.48 -2.43 -20.73
N LEU A 28 6.36 -1.11 -20.62
CA LEU A 28 5.94 -0.44 -19.40
C LEU A 28 4.42 -0.24 -19.43
N GLY A 29 3.70 -0.88 -18.51
CA GLY A 29 2.24 -0.80 -18.40
C GLY A 29 1.81 0.08 -17.23
N VAL A 30 1.87 1.41 -17.37
CA VAL A 30 1.17 2.32 -16.44
C VAL A 30 -0.19 2.62 -17.03
N ILE A 31 -1.23 2.06 -16.42
CA ILE A 31 -2.62 2.24 -16.83
C ILE A 31 -3.30 3.17 -15.82
N ALA A 32 -3.48 4.43 -16.21
CA ALA A 32 -4.36 5.35 -15.47
C ALA A 32 -5.79 5.14 -15.98
N LEU A 33 -6.69 4.65 -15.12
CA LEU A 33 -8.11 4.48 -15.45
C LEU A 33 -8.87 5.71 -14.98
N HIS A 34 -9.62 6.29 -15.90
CA HIS A 34 -9.80 7.73 -15.94
C HIS A 34 -11.08 8.24 -15.23
N ASP A 35 -12.03 7.37 -14.90
CA ASP A 35 -13.37 7.84 -14.50
C ASP A 35 -13.68 7.78 -12.99
N ASP A 36 -12.86 7.11 -12.16
CA ASP A 36 -13.11 6.93 -10.72
C ASP A 36 -11.94 7.40 -9.82
N GLY A 37 -10.89 7.97 -10.41
CA GLY A 37 -9.67 8.35 -9.69
C GLY A 37 -8.79 7.15 -9.34
N GLN A 38 -8.80 6.09 -10.14
CA GLN A 38 -7.93 4.93 -9.98
C GLN A 38 -6.65 5.01 -10.83
N LEU A 39 -5.50 4.84 -10.18
CA LEU A 39 -4.22 4.60 -10.83
C LEU A 39 -3.77 3.16 -10.61
N ARG A 40 -3.35 2.48 -11.68
CA ARG A 40 -2.71 1.16 -11.62
C ARG A 40 -1.31 1.20 -12.21
N VAL A 41 -0.33 0.76 -11.43
CA VAL A 41 1.08 0.64 -11.83
C VAL A 41 1.48 -0.83 -11.75
N GLU A 42 1.69 -1.46 -12.90
CA GLU A 42 1.88 -2.92 -12.96
C GLU A 42 3.18 -3.28 -13.70
N LYS A 43 3.88 -4.30 -13.19
CA LYS A 43 5.00 -4.99 -13.86
C LYS A 43 6.09 -4.04 -14.36
N CYS A 44 6.43 -3.05 -13.55
CA CYS A 44 7.27 -1.94 -13.97
C CYS A 44 8.54 -1.78 -13.11
N GLN A 45 9.71 -1.75 -13.76
CA GLN A 45 10.95 -1.28 -13.14
C GLN A 45 11.17 0.18 -13.55
N LEU A 46 10.72 1.12 -12.71
CA LEU A 46 11.00 2.54 -12.93
C LEU A 46 12.39 2.89 -12.41
N SER A 47 13.16 3.63 -13.23
CA SER A 47 14.34 4.31 -12.72
C SER A 47 13.91 5.40 -11.72
N THR A 48 14.79 5.79 -10.81
CA THR A 48 14.53 6.87 -9.85
C THR A 48 13.99 8.15 -10.51
N GLU A 49 14.54 8.49 -11.68
CA GLU A 49 14.13 9.65 -12.47
C GLU A 49 12.69 9.50 -13.02
N MET A 50 12.33 8.31 -13.51
CA MET A 50 10.99 8.03 -14.00
C MET A 50 9.97 7.97 -12.87
N THR A 51 10.36 7.47 -11.70
CA THR A 51 9.47 7.45 -10.53
C THR A 51 9.22 8.86 -10.01
N LYS A 52 10.24 9.73 -9.94
CA LYS A 52 10.06 11.16 -9.61
C LYS A 52 9.06 11.84 -10.54
N LYS A 53 9.17 11.56 -11.84
CA LYS A 53 8.23 12.05 -12.86
C LYS A 53 6.81 11.53 -12.64
N LEU A 54 6.65 10.24 -12.34
CA LEU A 54 5.34 9.68 -11.99
C LEU A 54 4.73 10.41 -10.79
N TRP A 55 5.46 10.55 -9.68
CA TRP A 55 4.98 11.27 -8.50
C TRP A 55 4.62 12.73 -8.78
N SER A 56 5.41 13.41 -9.62
CA SER A 56 5.09 14.78 -10.08
C SER A 56 3.79 14.81 -10.88
N CYS A 57 3.55 13.83 -11.76
CA CYS A 57 2.28 13.70 -12.47
C CYS A 57 1.13 13.46 -11.48
N LEU A 58 1.30 12.62 -10.45
CA LEU A 58 0.26 12.35 -9.44
C LEU A 58 -0.15 13.60 -8.66
N ARG A 59 0.78 14.52 -8.42
CA ARG A 59 0.49 15.83 -7.80
C ARG A 59 -0.50 16.68 -8.62
N SER A 60 -0.55 16.50 -9.94
CA SER A 60 -1.45 17.26 -10.82
C SER A 60 -2.89 16.73 -10.86
N PHE A 61 -3.17 15.60 -10.21
CA PHE A 61 -4.52 15.04 -10.18
C PHE A 61 -5.41 15.84 -9.23
N THR A 62 -6.60 16.19 -9.69
CA THR A 62 -7.65 16.79 -8.87
C THR A 62 -8.27 15.79 -7.91
N SER A 63 -8.21 14.49 -8.23
CA SER A 63 -8.70 13.39 -7.41
C SER A 63 -7.92 12.10 -7.72
N LEU A 64 -7.40 11.45 -6.68
CA LEU A 64 -6.78 10.12 -6.76
C LEU A 64 -7.33 9.27 -5.61
N ASN A 65 -8.40 8.54 -5.85
CA ASN A 65 -9.07 7.76 -4.79
C ASN A 65 -8.37 6.43 -4.53
N ARG A 66 -7.88 5.78 -5.60
CA ARG A 66 -7.35 4.42 -5.52
C ARG A 66 -5.98 4.35 -6.18
N LEU A 67 -5.01 3.82 -5.44
CA LEU A 67 -3.68 3.51 -5.95
C LEU A 67 -3.45 2.00 -5.90
N THR A 68 -3.21 1.38 -7.04
CA THR A 68 -2.83 -0.03 -7.15
C THR A 68 -1.40 -0.15 -7.68
N ILE A 69 -0.55 -0.86 -6.96
CA ILE A 69 0.84 -1.13 -7.35
C ILE A 69 1.03 -2.64 -7.34
N SER A 70 1.48 -3.25 -8.44
CA SER A 70 1.77 -4.68 -8.52
C SER A 70 3.06 -4.98 -9.28
N ASP A 71 3.85 -5.94 -8.79
CA ASP A 71 5.08 -6.42 -9.45
C ASP A 71 6.04 -5.30 -9.91
N SER A 72 6.05 -4.18 -9.17
CA SER A 72 6.70 -2.95 -9.60
C SER A 72 7.74 -2.50 -8.58
N SER A 73 8.92 -2.13 -9.08
CA SER A 73 9.95 -1.45 -8.29
C SER A 73 9.73 0.05 -8.42
N LEU A 74 9.15 0.65 -7.38
CA LEU A 74 8.97 2.09 -7.26
C LEU A 74 9.97 2.64 -6.24
N SER A 75 10.76 3.63 -6.66
CA SER A 75 11.53 4.44 -5.72
C SER A 75 10.64 5.55 -5.15
N PHE A 76 10.49 5.58 -3.84
CA PHE A 76 9.72 6.63 -3.20
C PHE A 76 10.60 7.86 -2.98
N PRO A 77 10.03 9.08 -3.13
CA PRO A 77 10.76 10.27 -2.77
C PRO A 77 11.09 10.24 -1.27
N SER A 78 12.23 10.82 -0.90
CA SER A 78 12.68 10.94 0.49
C SER A 78 11.82 11.90 1.33
N SER A 79 10.84 12.56 0.71
CA SER A 79 9.88 13.43 1.38
C SER A 79 8.49 13.12 0.83
N PRO A 80 7.43 13.12 1.66
CA PRO A 80 6.07 12.91 1.20
C PRO A 80 5.75 13.88 0.07
N PRO A 81 5.38 13.41 -1.13
CA PRO A 81 4.85 14.28 -2.15
C PRO A 81 3.51 14.83 -1.67
N ASP A 82 3.20 16.09 -1.99
CA ASP A 82 1.87 16.70 -1.74
C ASP A 82 0.82 16.06 -2.65
N LEU A 83 0.48 14.80 -2.41
CA LEU A 83 -0.53 14.10 -3.19
C LEU A 83 -1.93 14.51 -2.71
N PRO A 84 -2.92 14.51 -3.62
CA PRO A 84 -4.31 14.54 -3.20
C PRO A 84 -4.60 13.33 -2.29
N PRO A 85 -5.59 13.41 -1.39
CA PRO A 85 -5.93 12.32 -0.49
C PRO A 85 -6.22 11.03 -1.26
N VAL A 86 -5.50 9.96 -0.92
CA VAL A 86 -5.74 8.62 -1.48
C VAL A 86 -6.48 7.81 -0.45
N THR A 87 -7.68 7.34 -0.78
CA THR A 87 -8.53 6.64 0.21
C THR A 87 -8.21 5.16 0.29
N LYS A 88 -7.84 4.53 -0.84
CA LYS A 88 -7.50 3.11 -0.90
C LYS A 88 -6.15 2.87 -1.58
N LEU A 89 -5.29 2.14 -0.89
CA LEU A 89 -4.06 1.56 -1.42
C LEU A 89 -4.24 0.04 -1.59
N SER A 90 -3.94 -0.48 -2.78
CA SER A 90 -3.74 -1.90 -3.02
C SER A 90 -2.29 -2.12 -3.47
N ALA A 91 -1.53 -2.95 -2.78
CA ALA A 91 -0.13 -3.20 -3.04
C ALA A 91 0.12 -4.71 -3.14
N ASP A 92 0.55 -5.18 -4.31
CA ASP A 92 0.90 -6.57 -4.55
C ASP A 92 2.40 -6.68 -4.80
N SER A 93 3.06 -7.63 -4.15
CA SER A 93 4.48 -7.98 -4.36
C SER A 93 5.45 -6.77 -4.40
N VAL A 94 5.18 -5.75 -3.57
CA VAL A 94 6.05 -4.57 -3.51
C VAL A 94 7.29 -4.93 -2.71
N THR A 95 8.46 -4.84 -3.35
CA THR A 95 9.75 -5.13 -2.70
C THR A 95 9.88 -4.34 -1.39
N SER A 96 10.25 -5.02 -0.31
CA SER A 96 10.19 -4.54 1.08
C SER A 96 10.82 -3.19 1.40
N GLN A 97 11.74 -2.67 0.58
CA GLN A 97 12.44 -1.40 0.84
C GLN A 97 11.55 -0.15 0.76
N SER A 98 10.22 -0.28 0.68
CA SER A 98 9.36 0.78 0.15
C SER A 98 8.11 1.13 0.96
N TYR A 99 7.69 0.34 1.96
CA TYR A 99 6.46 0.63 2.71
C TYR A 99 6.50 1.97 3.46
N GLU A 100 7.68 2.35 3.95
CA GLU A 100 7.89 3.65 4.59
C GLU A 100 7.66 4.81 3.64
N GLY A 101 8.34 4.79 2.49
CA GLY A 101 8.13 5.80 1.46
C GLY A 101 6.70 5.78 0.92
N LEU A 102 6.09 4.61 0.77
CA LEU A 102 4.74 4.43 0.24
C LEU A 102 3.68 5.01 1.17
N LEU A 103 3.63 4.57 2.43
CA LEU A 103 2.57 4.95 3.36
C LEU A 103 2.74 6.39 3.87
N SER A 104 3.98 6.89 3.99
CA SER A 104 4.20 8.30 4.34
C SER A 104 3.83 9.26 3.22
N SER A 105 3.89 8.81 1.96
CA SER A 105 3.59 9.62 0.78
C SER A 105 2.09 9.76 0.49
N LEU A 106 1.24 8.95 1.13
CA LEU A 106 -0.19 8.88 0.84
C LEU A 106 -0.98 9.44 2.01
N PRO A 107 -1.44 10.71 1.93
CA PRO A 107 -2.33 11.25 2.94
C PRO A 107 -3.75 10.68 2.77
N GLY A 108 -4.47 10.50 3.88
CA GLY A 108 -5.90 10.23 3.87
C GLY A 108 -6.33 8.78 3.59
N LEU A 109 -5.44 7.79 3.74
CA LEU A 109 -5.80 6.38 3.62
C LEU A 109 -6.86 6.00 4.64
N THR A 110 -7.87 5.33 4.11
CA THR A 110 -8.94 4.67 4.86
C THR A 110 -8.88 3.15 4.70
N HIS A 111 -8.28 2.68 3.62
CA HIS A 111 -8.19 1.26 3.30
C HIS A 111 -6.80 0.92 2.77
N ILE A 112 -6.18 -0.10 3.37
CA ILE A 112 -4.97 -0.72 2.84
C ILE A 112 -5.22 -2.20 2.58
N ASP A 113 -4.75 -2.66 1.43
CA ASP A 113 -4.84 -4.03 0.94
C ASP A 113 -3.46 -4.42 0.41
N ILE A 114 -2.70 -5.18 1.21
CA ILE A 114 -1.29 -5.44 0.96
C ILE A 114 -1.05 -6.95 0.91
N THR A 115 -0.61 -7.43 -0.25
CA THR A 115 0.01 -8.74 -0.38
C THR A 115 1.45 -8.64 0.12
N ILE A 116 1.77 -9.39 1.16
CA ILE A 116 3.09 -9.44 1.79
C ILE A 116 3.96 -10.54 1.18
N ASP A 117 5.26 -10.29 1.06
CA ASP A 117 6.23 -11.27 0.55
C ASP A 117 6.91 -12.03 1.70
N ASP A 118 6.97 -11.41 2.87
CA ASP A 118 7.52 -11.96 4.10
C ASP A 118 6.82 -11.30 5.29
N ALA A 119 5.97 -12.06 5.99
CA ALA A 119 5.14 -11.54 7.07
C ALA A 119 5.96 -10.95 8.21
N GLU A 120 7.02 -11.65 8.61
CA GLU A 120 7.87 -11.25 9.74
C GLU A 120 8.66 -9.98 9.42
N ARG A 121 9.02 -9.77 8.15
CA ARG A 121 9.73 -8.57 7.72
C ARG A 121 8.80 -7.39 7.39
N ASP A 122 7.67 -7.65 6.75
CA ASP A 122 6.83 -6.62 6.13
C ASP A 122 5.85 -6.02 7.14
N ILE A 123 5.23 -6.83 8.01
CA ILE A 123 4.25 -6.36 9.00
C ILE A 123 4.86 -5.35 9.98
N PRO A 124 6.06 -5.56 10.55
CA PRO A 124 6.67 -4.56 11.43
C PRO A 124 6.93 -3.23 10.74
N GLN A 125 7.33 -3.26 9.46
CA GLN A 125 7.55 -2.04 8.68
C GLN A 125 6.24 -1.30 8.44
N ILE A 126 5.21 -1.98 7.95
CA ILE A 126 3.87 -1.40 7.76
C ILE A 126 3.38 -0.80 9.07
N THR A 127 3.50 -1.55 10.17
CA THR A 127 3.08 -1.13 11.51
C THR A 127 3.82 0.13 11.95
N ALA A 128 5.15 0.16 11.83
CA ALA A 128 5.96 1.31 12.21
C ALA A 128 5.63 2.57 11.39
N CYS A 129 5.28 2.41 10.11
CA CYS A 129 4.93 3.51 9.23
C CYS A 129 3.54 4.09 9.55
N LEU A 130 2.57 3.21 9.80
CA LEU A 130 1.24 3.63 10.25
C LEU A 130 1.32 4.33 11.61
N ARG A 131 2.20 3.88 12.51
CA ARG A 131 2.43 4.57 13.79
C ARG A 131 2.97 5.98 13.64
N ARG A 132 3.83 6.22 12.66
CA ARG A 132 4.44 7.53 12.38
C ARG A 132 3.50 8.51 11.69
N THR A 133 2.59 7.99 10.87
CA THR A 133 1.52 8.79 10.24
C THR A 133 0.37 9.10 11.21
N GLY A 134 0.51 8.75 12.50
CA GLY A 134 -0.45 9.01 13.56
C GLY A 134 -1.67 8.10 13.53
N GLY A 135 -1.60 6.99 12.79
CA GLY A 135 -2.77 6.22 12.39
C GLY A 135 -3.61 7.07 11.46
N GLN A 136 -3.42 6.90 10.15
CA GLN A 136 -4.37 7.45 9.19
C GLN A 136 -5.81 7.02 9.57
N GLN A 137 -6.83 7.61 8.96
CA GLN A 137 -8.25 7.31 9.25
C GLN A 137 -8.67 5.92 8.71
N LEU A 138 -7.83 4.90 8.93
CA LEU A 138 -7.99 3.54 8.47
C LEU A 138 -9.23 2.92 9.09
N THR A 139 -10.14 2.52 8.22
CA THR A 139 -11.31 1.69 8.51
C THR A 139 -11.03 0.23 8.15
N ASN A 140 -10.09 -0.04 7.24
CA ASN A 140 -9.81 -1.38 6.74
C ASN A 140 -8.30 -1.64 6.59
N ILE A 141 -7.85 -2.78 7.12
CA ILE A 141 -6.51 -3.30 6.93
C ILE A 141 -6.63 -4.76 6.47
N ASP A 142 -6.24 -5.03 5.24
CA ASP A 142 -6.17 -6.37 4.66
C ASP A 142 -4.70 -6.71 4.37
N LEU A 143 -4.18 -7.73 5.07
CA LEU A 143 -2.81 -8.24 4.89
C LEU A 143 -2.87 -9.70 4.44
N THR A 144 -2.30 -9.98 3.26
CA THR A 144 -2.43 -11.28 2.60
C THR A 144 -1.06 -11.89 2.33
N ALA A 145 -0.81 -13.08 2.85
CA ALA A 145 0.34 -13.89 2.45
C ALA A 145 -0.06 -14.83 1.30
N PRO A 146 0.62 -14.78 0.14
CA PRO A 146 0.33 -15.67 -0.98
C PRO A 146 0.44 -17.16 -0.62
N PRO A 147 -0.41 -18.02 -1.20
CA PRO A 147 -0.37 -19.46 -0.98
C PRO A 147 0.95 -20.11 -1.42
N SER A 148 1.65 -19.47 -2.37
CA SER A 148 2.94 -19.91 -2.89
C SER A 148 4.13 -19.60 -1.98
N LEU A 149 3.96 -18.79 -0.92
CA LEU A 149 5.04 -18.50 0.01
C LEU A 149 5.38 -19.74 0.88
N PRO A 150 6.67 -19.95 1.20
CA PRO A 150 7.08 -20.90 2.24
C PRO A 150 6.39 -20.58 3.57
N SER A 151 6.07 -21.61 4.36
CA SER A 151 5.36 -21.43 5.65
C SER A 151 6.13 -20.53 6.63
N GLU A 152 7.47 -20.51 6.55
CA GLU A 152 8.33 -19.64 7.37
C GLU A 152 8.04 -18.16 7.08
N LYS A 153 7.88 -17.79 5.80
CA LYS A 153 7.58 -16.42 5.36
C LYS A 153 6.14 -15.99 5.60
N GLN A 154 5.26 -16.96 5.86
CA GLN A 154 3.88 -16.72 6.28
C GLN A 154 3.77 -16.53 7.79
N SER A 155 4.78 -16.94 8.56
CA SER A 155 4.73 -16.96 10.02
C SER A 155 5.30 -15.68 10.61
N VAL A 156 4.76 -15.25 11.74
CA VAL A 156 5.21 -14.09 12.50
C VAL A 156 5.55 -14.43 13.95
N SER A 157 6.51 -13.70 14.48
CA SER A 157 6.90 -13.74 15.88
C SER A 157 5.82 -13.13 16.78
N ARG A 158 5.99 -13.37 18.08
CA ARG A 158 5.24 -12.69 19.14
C ARG A 158 5.36 -11.18 19.02
N GLU A 159 6.58 -10.69 18.79
CA GLU A 159 6.91 -9.28 18.74
C GLU A 159 6.15 -8.59 17.60
N THR A 160 6.15 -9.21 16.42
CA THR A 160 5.40 -8.72 15.25
C THR A 160 3.90 -8.70 15.52
N MET A 161 3.34 -9.79 16.06
CA MET A 161 1.91 -9.90 16.32
C MET A 161 1.44 -8.89 17.38
N ARG A 162 2.19 -8.74 18.47
CA ARG A 162 1.91 -7.73 19.50
C ARG A 162 2.08 -6.31 18.98
N GLY A 163 3.08 -6.07 18.14
CA GLY A 163 3.29 -4.78 17.48
C GLY A 163 2.07 -4.34 16.68
N LEU A 164 1.49 -5.25 15.89
CA LEU A 164 0.25 -5.01 15.16
C LEU A 164 -0.93 -4.72 16.09
N GLY A 165 -1.10 -5.52 17.16
CA GLY A 165 -2.14 -5.28 18.15
C GLY A 165 -2.03 -3.90 18.81
N LEU A 166 -0.82 -3.47 19.14
CA LEU A 166 -0.56 -2.14 19.70
C LEU A 166 -0.96 -1.02 18.73
N LEU A 167 -0.61 -1.13 17.45
CA LEU A 167 -1.05 -0.17 16.43
C LEU A 167 -2.58 -0.06 16.40
N ILE A 168 -3.26 -1.21 16.38
CA ILE A 168 -4.72 -1.25 16.28
C ILE A 168 -5.38 -0.57 17.47
N ARG A 169 -4.92 -0.94 18.68
CA ARG A 169 -5.47 -0.45 19.93
C ARG A 169 -5.22 1.04 20.13
N GLU A 170 -4.04 1.54 19.77
CA GLU A 170 -3.61 2.90 20.09
C GLU A 170 -3.97 3.92 19.02
N GLN A 171 -3.86 3.54 17.74
CA GLN A 171 -3.82 4.52 16.64
C GLN A 171 -4.90 4.33 15.58
N THR A 172 -5.45 3.13 15.36
CA THR A 172 -6.52 2.93 14.37
C THR A 172 -7.87 2.77 15.06
N ARG A 173 -8.30 3.79 15.81
CA ARG A 173 -9.56 3.75 16.60
C ARG A 173 -10.82 3.60 15.75
N ASN A 174 -10.72 3.96 14.47
CA ASN A 174 -11.80 3.87 13.49
C ASN A 174 -11.71 2.59 12.65
N LEU A 175 -10.78 1.69 12.98
CA LEU A 175 -10.63 0.42 12.28
C LEU A 175 -11.90 -0.40 12.47
N GLU A 176 -12.55 -0.69 11.36
CA GLU A 176 -13.76 -1.50 11.34
C GLU A 176 -13.43 -2.94 10.94
N TRP A 177 -12.46 -3.14 10.05
CA TRP A 177 -12.15 -4.44 9.45
C TRP A 177 -10.65 -4.72 9.53
N LEU A 178 -10.30 -5.87 10.08
CA LEU A 178 -8.95 -6.43 10.04
C LEU A 178 -9.00 -7.82 9.39
N THR A 179 -8.27 -7.98 8.28
CA THR A 179 -8.09 -9.27 7.63
C THR A 179 -6.64 -9.67 7.66
N LEU A 180 -6.35 -10.85 8.22
CA LEU A 180 -5.05 -11.51 8.15
C LEU A 180 -5.24 -12.84 7.39
N PHE A 181 -4.86 -12.87 6.12
CA PHE A 181 -4.99 -14.05 5.28
C PHE A 181 -3.64 -14.76 5.15
N ARG A 182 -3.58 -16.00 5.61
CA ARG A 182 -2.45 -16.92 5.66
C ARG A 182 -1.21 -16.37 6.36
N VAL A 183 -1.37 -15.31 7.15
CA VAL A 183 -0.36 -14.85 8.10
C VAL A 183 -0.52 -15.71 9.33
N LYS A 184 0.50 -16.46 9.78
CA LYS A 184 0.44 -17.39 10.93
C LYS A 184 1.14 -16.81 12.15
N CYS A 185 0.53 -16.90 13.33
CA CYS A 185 1.27 -16.64 14.56
C CYS A 185 1.93 -17.90 15.07
N THR A 186 3.16 -17.76 15.55
CA THR A 186 3.93 -18.84 16.16
C THR A 186 3.41 -19.24 17.54
N VAL A 187 2.59 -18.39 18.18
CA VAL A 187 2.12 -18.55 19.56
C VAL A 187 0.64 -18.16 19.65
N GLU A 188 -0.19 -19.05 20.20
CA GLU A 188 -1.64 -18.85 20.25
C GLU A 188 -2.06 -17.71 21.19
N GLU A 189 -1.37 -17.54 22.32
CA GLU A 189 -1.66 -16.46 23.28
C GLU A 189 -1.52 -15.07 22.66
N ASP A 190 -0.65 -14.92 21.67
CA ASP A 190 -0.43 -13.65 20.99
C ASP A 190 -1.52 -13.34 19.95
N LEU A 191 -2.23 -14.38 19.46
CA LEU A 191 -3.48 -14.20 18.72
C LEU A 191 -4.61 -13.71 19.61
N VAL A 192 -4.74 -14.28 20.81
CA VAL A 192 -5.70 -13.82 21.80
C VAL A 192 -5.44 -12.35 22.14
N TYR A 193 -4.18 -11.98 22.34
CA TYR A 193 -3.80 -10.58 22.54
C TYR A 193 -4.20 -9.67 21.36
N LEU A 194 -4.01 -10.10 20.12
CA LEU A 194 -4.44 -9.34 18.94
C LEU A 194 -5.97 -9.15 18.95
N ILE A 195 -6.73 -10.21 19.25
CA ILE A 195 -8.20 -10.16 19.36
C ILE A 195 -8.62 -9.15 20.42
N GLU A 196 -7.97 -9.15 21.58
CA GLU A 196 -8.25 -8.16 22.62
C GLU A 196 -7.94 -6.73 22.19
N CYS A 197 -6.90 -6.53 21.37
CA CYS A 197 -6.62 -5.22 20.77
C CYS A 197 -7.71 -4.81 19.78
N CYS A 198 -8.39 -5.76 19.16
CA CYS A 198 -9.46 -5.56 18.18
C CYS A 198 -10.87 -5.36 18.78
N ARG A 199 -11.00 -5.08 20.09
CA ARG A 199 -12.31 -4.91 20.78
C ARG A 199 -13.29 -3.91 20.14
N ARG A 200 -12.80 -2.98 19.30
CA ARG A 200 -13.61 -1.96 18.60
C ARG A 200 -13.77 -2.24 17.11
N VAL A 201 -13.07 -3.25 16.60
CA VAL A 201 -13.12 -3.68 15.21
C VAL A 201 -14.42 -4.46 15.03
N LYS A 202 -15.20 -4.12 14.01
CA LYS A 202 -16.50 -4.75 13.73
C LYS A 202 -16.33 -6.18 13.20
N THR A 203 -15.35 -6.36 12.33
CA THR A 203 -15.09 -7.63 11.64
C THR A 203 -13.62 -7.96 11.69
N MET A 204 -13.29 -9.15 12.19
CA MET A 204 -11.94 -9.70 12.12
C MET A 204 -11.99 -11.03 11.38
N LEU A 205 -11.20 -11.17 10.32
CA LEU A 205 -11.09 -12.39 9.54
C LEU A 205 -9.64 -12.87 9.55
N CYS A 206 -9.40 -13.99 10.23
CA CYS A 206 -8.11 -14.66 10.24
C CYS A 206 -8.27 -16.03 9.57
N VAL A 207 -7.62 -16.23 8.43
CA VAL A 207 -7.61 -17.50 7.70
C VAL A 207 -6.18 -17.99 7.67
N TRP A 208 -5.85 -19.06 8.37
CA TRP A 208 -4.47 -19.53 8.56
C TRP A 208 -3.97 -20.47 7.45
#